data_AF-A0A7J3X5M6-F1
#
_entry.id   AF-A0A7J3X5M6-F1
#
_cell.length_a   1.000
_cell.length_b   1.000
_cell.length_c   1.000
_cell.angle_alpha   90.00
_cell.angle_beta   90.00
_cell.angle_gamma   90.00
#
_symmetry.space_group_name_H-M   'P 1'
#
loop_
_entity.id
_entity.type
_entity.pdbx_description
1 polymer ?
#
loop_
_entity_poly.entity_id
_entity_poly.type
_entity_poly.pdbx_seq_one_letter_code
_entity_poly.pdbx_strand_id
1 'polypeptide(L)'
;MASTPTRPRIGKYTVNLADLERVGVEAISRALREAQVVVIDEIGPMELLSRKFIDAVFSALDSPKPVLATIHVRAGESEVGRRILSRGDVRLYELTLANRERAPYELARVVANLLSR
;
A
#
# COMPACT_ATOMS: atom_id res chain seq x y z
N MET A 1 26.26 -23.31 15.98
CA MET A 1 26.43 -22.63 14.67
C MET A 1 25.19 -21.79 14.43
N ALA A 2 25.30 -20.46 14.49
CA ALA A 2 24.15 -19.58 14.28
C ALA A 2 23.81 -19.57 12.78
N SER A 3 22.60 -19.97 12.41
CA SER A 3 22.11 -19.85 11.04
C SER A 3 22.03 -18.37 10.67
N THR A 4 22.81 -17.93 9.69
CA THR A 4 22.70 -16.60 9.09
C THR A 4 21.22 -16.34 8.74
N PRO A 5 20.60 -15.25 9.19
CA PRO A 5 19.20 -15.00 8.87
C PRO A 5 19.08 -14.89 7.35
N THR A 6 18.44 -15.89 6.74
CA THR A 6 18.13 -15.89 5.31
C THR A 6 17.23 -14.71 5.03
N ARG A 7 17.79 -13.69 4.36
CA ARG A 7 17.00 -12.54 3.90
C ARG A 7 15.90 -13.05 2.98
N PRO A 8 14.65 -12.58 3.13
CA PRO A 8 13.55 -13.07 2.33
C PRO A 8 13.78 -12.71 0.85
N ARG A 9 13.32 -13.60 -0.03
CA ARG A 9 13.52 -13.48 -1.47
C ARG A 9 12.21 -13.70 -2.22
N ILE A 10 12.05 -12.96 -3.32
CA ILE A 10 10.97 -13.14 -4.29
C ILE A 10 11.64 -13.29 -5.66
N GLY A 11 11.56 -14.50 -6.23
CA GLY A 11 12.31 -14.87 -7.43
C GLY A 11 13.81 -14.65 -7.25
N LYS A 12 14.42 -13.84 -8.13
CA LYS A 12 15.86 -13.51 -8.05
C LYS A 12 16.20 -12.44 -7.01
N TYR A 13 15.21 -11.68 -6.53
CA TYR A 13 15.43 -10.50 -5.69
C TYR A 13 15.52 -10.85 -4.21
N THR A 14 16.37 -10.13 -3.47
CA THR A 14 16.43 -10.15 -2.00
C THR A 14 15.72 -8.91 -1.50
N VAL A 15 14.74 -9.09 -0.61
CA VAL A 15 13.91 -8.00 -0.11
C VAL A 15 14.58 -7.35 1.10
N ASN A 16 14.77 -6.03 1.05
CA ASN A 16 15.34 -5.26 2.15
C ASN A 16 14.22 -4.73 3.06
N LEU A 17 13.77 -5.58 3.98
CA LEU A 17 12.72 -5.22 4.93
C LEU A 17 13.14 -4.09 5.88
N ALA A 18 14.44 -3.98 6.19
CA ALA A 18 14.92 -2.96 7.10
C ALA A 18 14.71 -1.55 6.53
N ASP A 19 15.00 -1.34 5.24
CA ASP A 19 14.76 -0.05 4.59
C ASP A 19 13.28 0.20 4.32
N LEU A 20 12.50 -0.83 3.98
CA LEU A 20 11.04 -0.72 3.87
C LEU A 20 10.42 -0.24 5.18
N GLU A 21 10.86 -0.77 6.31
CA GLU A 21 10.37 -0.36 7.62
C GLU A 21 10.87 1.04 7.99
N ARG A 22 12.17 1.29 7.85
CA ARG A 22 12.77 2.59 8.22
C ARG A 22 12.23 3.77 7.39
N VAL A 23 11.85 3.53 6.14
CA VAL A 23 11.40 4.58 5.22
C VAL A 23 9.90 4.50 4.96
N GLY A 24 9.41 3.35 4.49
CA GLY A 24 8.03 3.17 4.09
C GLY A 24 7.05 3.18 5.26
N VAL A 25 7.31 2.38 6.31
CA VAL A 25 6.46 2.37 7.51
C VAL A 25 6.48 3.73 8.19
N GLU A 26 7.66 4.32 8.37
CA GLU A 26 7.77 5.67 8.95
C GLU A 26 7.07 6.75 8.12
N ALA A 27 7.08 6.65 6.78
CA ALA A 27 6.34 7.56 5.92
C ALA A 27 4.82 7.45 6.12
N ILE A 28 4.29 6.23 6.23
CA ILE A 28 2.87 6.00 6.54
C ILE A 28 2.54 6.55 7.93
N SER A 29 3.36 6.25 8.94
CA SER A 29 3.17 6.76 10.31
C SER A 29 3.22 8.28 10.39
N ARG A 30 4.12 8.92 9.62
CA ARG A 30 4.19 10.39 9.52
C ARG A 30 2.96 10.96 8.82
N ALA A 31 2.53 10.37 7.70
CA ALA A 31 1.34 10.82 6.98
C ALA A 31 0.07 10.72 7.86
N LEU A 32 -0.04 9.67 8.66
CA LEU A 32 -1.10 9.50 9.65
C LEU A 32 -1.14 10.61 10.71
N ARG A 33 -0.01 11.22 11.05
CA ARG A 33 0.03 12.36 11.98
C ARG A 33 -0.16 13.71 11.29
N GLU A 34 0.52 13.91 10.16
CA GLU A 34 0.81 15.26 9.65
C GLU A 34 0.16 15.56 8.29
N ALA A 35 -0.17 14.56 7.49
CA ALA A 35 -0.69 14.76 6.13
C ALA A 35 -2.21 14.72 6.08
N GLN A 36 -2.80 15.25 5.01
CA GLN A 36 -4.24 15.14 4.75
C GLN A 36 -4.61 13.86 3.98
N VAL A 37 -3.66 13.29 3.23
CA VAL A 37 -3.83 12.08 2.40
C VAL A 37 -2.65 11.15 2.64
N VAL A 38 -2.90 9.85 2.67
CA VAL A 38 -1.85 8.82 2.68
C VAL A 38 -1.74 8.22 1.28
N VAL A 39 -0.52 8.17 0.74
CA VAL A 39 -0.24 7.57 -0.57
C VAL A 39 0.71 6.38 -0.39
N ILE A 40 0.36 5.24 -0.98
CA ILE A 40 1.14 4.00 -0.87
C ILE A 40 1.33 3.40 -2.27
N ASP A 41 2.56 3.45 -2.77
CA ASP A 41 2.94 2.82 -4.04
C ASP A 41 4.16 1.91 -3.77
N GLU A 42 4.04 0.58 -3.70
CA GLU A 42 2.87 -0.30 -3.92
C GLU A 42 2.55 -1.17 -2.69
N ILE A 43 1.36 -1.80 -2.70
CA ILE A 43 1.02 -2.94 -1.83
C ILE A 43 1.24 -4.21 -2.64
N GLY A 44 2.45 -4.74 -2.60
CA GLY A 44 2.91 -5.86 -3.42
C GLY A 44 3.44 -7.06 -2.61
N PRO A 45 3.75 -8.18 -3.31
CA PRO A 45 4.26 -9.38 -2.66
C PRO A 45 5.55 -9.19 -1.86
N MET A 46 6.38 -8.21 -2.23
CA MET A 46 7.63 -7.93 -1.51
C MET A 46 7.37 -7.20 -0.20
N GLU A 47 6.47 -6.21 -0.21
CA GLU A 47 6.15 -5.38 0.96
C GLU A 47 5.35 -6.17 1.99
N LEU A 48 4.49 -7.07 1.53
CA LEU A 48 3.70 -7.98 2.38
C LEU A 48 4.55 -9.00 3.16
N LEU A 49 5.86 -9.05 2.94
CA LEU A 49 6.79 -9.81 3.80
C LEU A 49 7.12 -9.08 5.12
N SER A 50 6.90 -7.76 5.21
CA SER A 50 7.05 -7.02 6.46
C SER A 50 5.72 -6.94 7.20
N ARG A 51 5.68 -7.53 8.40
CA ARG A 51 4.50 -7.41 9.28
C ARG A 51 4.23 -5.96 9.67
N LYS A 52 5.27 -5.17 9.92
CA LYS A 52 5.13 -3.75 10.26
C LYS A 52 4.53 -2.95 9.11
N PHE A 53 4.91 -3.25 7.87
CA PHE A 53 4.28 -2.64 6.70
C PHE A 53 2.79 -2.98 6.61
N ILE A 54 2.43 -4.25 6.78
CA ILE A 54 1.02 -4.67 6.80
C ILE A 54 0.22 -3.90 7.88
N ASP A 55 0.75 -3.85 9.10
CA ASP A 55 0.07 -3.18 10.21
C ASP A 55 -0.05 -1.65 9.97
N ALA A 56 0.95 -1.03 9.33
CA ALA A 56 0.91 0.38 8.94
C ALA A 56 -0.13 0.64 7.84
N VAL A 57 -0.23 -0.22 6.82
CA VAL A 57 -1.25 -0.15 5.77
C VAL A 57 -2.65 -0.21 6.38
N PHE A 58 -2.91 -1.17 7.28
CA PHE A 58 -4.22 -1.24 7.94
C PHE A 58 -4.48 -0.04 8.85
N SER A 59 -3.46 0.46 9.55
CA SER A 59 -3.58 1.70 10.33
C SER A 59 -3.96 2.90 9.46
N ALA A 60 -3.43 2.97 8.22
CA ALA A 60 -3.83 3.98 7.25
C ALA A 60 -5.28 3.80 6.78
N LEU A 61 -5.66 2.58 6.42
CA LEU A 61 -7.02 2.26 5.95
C LEU A 61 -8.09 2.43 7.03
N ASP A 62 -7.74 2.21 8.30
CA ASP A 62 -8.65 2.38 9.44
C ASP A 62 -8.71 3.83 9.94
N SER A 63 -7.88 4.72 9.39
CA SER A 63 -7.90 6.14 9.72
C SER A 63 -9.00 6.89 8.96
N PRO A 64 -9.44 8.07 9.44
CA PRO A 64 -10.39 8.90 8.71
C PRO A 64 -9.78 9.59 7.47
N LYS A 65 -8.47 9.43 7.22
CA LYS A 65 -7.78 10.12 6.12
C LYS A 65 -7.98 9.34 4.81
N PRO A 66 -8.20 10.03 3.67
CA PRO A 66 -8.19 9.37 2.38
C PRO A 66 -6.86 8.64 2.12
N VAL A 67 -6.96 7.40 1.63
CA VAL A 67 -5.82 6.59 1.21
C VAL A 67 -5.90 6.37 -0.30
N LEU A 68 -4.82 6.72 -1.00
CA LEU A 68 -4.62 6.36 -2.40
C LEU A 68 -3.48 5.34 -2.46
N ALA A 69 -3.79 4.12 -2.89
CA ALA A 69 -2.79 3.06 -2.97
C ALA A 69 -2.84 2.32 -4.30
N THR A 70 -1.67 1.87 -4.76
CA THR A 70 -1.59 0.82 -5.78
C THR A 70 -1.52 -0.52 -5.09
N ILE A 71 -2.18 -1.52 -5.67
CA ILE A 71 -2.20 -2.89 -5.14
C ILE A 71 -1.94 -3.85 -6.29
N HIS A 72 -1.05 -4.81 -6.06
CA HIS A 72 -0.64 -5.74 -7.10
C HIS A 72 -1.85 -6.55 -7.63
N VAL A 73 -1.92 -6.81 -8.94
CA VAL A 73 -3.08 -7.48 -9.58
C VAL A 73 -3.42 -8.85 -8.97
N ARG A 74 -2.41 -9.55 -8.43
CA ARG A 74 -2.58 -10.85 -7.75
C ARG A 74 -2.86 -10.74 -6.24
N ALA A 75 -3.18 -9.56 -5.72
CA ALA A 75 -3.38 -9.38 -4.28
C ALA A 75 -4.49 -10.27 -3.71
N GLY A 76 -5.49 -10.64 -4.52
CA GLY A 76 -6.54 -11.60 -4.16
C GLY A 76 -6.02 -13.02 -3.84
N GLU A 77 -4.79 -13.37 -4.20
CA GLU A 77 -4.17 -14.65 -3.83
C GLU A 77 -3.66 -14.64 -2.37
N SER A 78 -3.39 -13.45 -1.82
CA SER A 78 -2.94 -13.28 -0.43
C SER A 78 -4.11 -13.02 0.52
N GLU A 79 -3.99 -13.44 1.78
CA GLU A 79 -5.01 -13.11 2.81
C GLU A 79 -5.11 -11.60 3.03
N VAL A 80 -3.96 -10.90 3.13
CA VAL A 80 -3.92 -9.45 3.32
C VAL A 80 -4.59 -8.71 2.17
N GLY A 81 -4.27 -9.07 0.93
CA GLY A 81 -4.89 -8.44 -0.24
C GLY A 81 -6.39 -8.72 -0.31
N ARG A 82 -6.85 -9.95 -0.03
CA ARG A 82 -8.30 -10.23 0.07
C ARG A 82 -8.99 -9.37 1.12
N ARG A 83 -8.39 -9.20 2.29
CA ARG A 83 -8.92 -8.34 3.36
C ARG A 83 -9.04 -6.88 2.92
N ILE A 84 -8.06 -6.35 2.20
CA ILE A 84 -8.11 -4.98 1.65
C ILE A 84 -9.22 -4.87 0.60
N LEU A 85 -9.26 -5.81 -0.36
CA LEU A 85 -10.22 -5.80 -1.46
C LEU A 85 -11.67 -6.05 -1.01
N SER A 86 -11.88 -6.69 0.15
CA SER A 86 -13.22 -6.95 0.70
C SER A 86 -13.81 -5.77 1.49
N ARG A 87 -13.05 -4.69 1.71
CA ARG A 87 -13.56 -3.56 2.49
C ARG A 87 -14.63 -2.79 1.71
N GLY A 88 -15.74 -2.48 2.36
CA GLY A 88 -16.85 -1.73 1.75
C GLY A 88 -16.53 -0.25 1.46
N ASP A 89 -15.47 0.29 2.05
CA ASP A 89 -14.99 1.67 1.84
C ASP A 89 -13.90 1.78 0.76
N VAL A 90 -13.46 0.65 0.19
CA VAL A 90 -12.45 0.62 -0.88
C VAL A 90 -13.12 0.76 -2.25
N ARG A 91 -12.61 1.69 -3.04
CA ARG A 91 -12.94 1.83 -4.47
C ARG A 91 -11.77 1.31 -5.30
N LEU A 92 -11.98 0.21 -6.00
CA LEU A 92 -10.97 -0.39 -6.87
C LEU A 92 -11.04 0.20 -8.28
N TYR A 93 -9.90 0.64 -8.79
CA TYR A 93 -9.74 1.11 -10.16
C TYR A 93 -8.75 0.20 -10.89
N GLU A 94 -9.22 -0.54 -11.89
CA GLU A 94 -8.33 -1.34 -12.73
C GLU A 94 -7.65 -0.44 -13.77
N LEU A 95 -6.32 -0.34 -13.69
CA LEU A 95 -5.52 0.38 -14.68
C LEU A 95 -5.29 -0.49 -15.91
N THR A 96 -5.59 0.08 -17.07
CA THR A 96 -5.40 -0.51 -18.39
C THR A 96 -4.61 0.45 -19.27
N LEU A 97 -4.03 -0.03 -20.36
CA LEU A 97 -3.35 0.85 -21.32
C LEU A 97 -4.29 1.93 -21.87
N ALA A 98 -5.57 1.62 -22.02
CA ALA A 98 -6.58 2.54 -22.53
C ALA A 98 -6.98 3.65 -21.55
N ASN A 99 -6.74 3.48 -20.23
CA ASN A 99 -7.12 4.47 -19.21
C ASN A 99 -5.93 5.10 -18.47
N ARG A 100 -4.71 4.61 -18.69
CA ARG A 100 -3.48 5.06 -18.01
C ARG A 100 -3.30 6.57 -17.97
N GLU A 101 -3.53 7.26 -19.09
CA GLU A 101 -3.30 8.70 -19.19
C GLU A 101 -4.36 9.54 -18.48
N ARG A 102 -5.60 9.03 -18.36
CA ARG A 102 -6.70 9.75 -17.71
C ARG A 102 -6.82 9.46 -16.22
N ALA A 103 -6.42 8.26 -15.79
CA ALA A 103 -6.60 7.79 -14.42
C ALA A 103 -5.98 8.72 -13.36
N PRO A 104 -4.77 9.29 -13.52
CA PRO A 104 -4.22 10.22 -12.53
C PRO A 104 -5.14 11.43 -12.27
N TYR A 105 -5.73 12.01 -13.31
CA TYR A 105 -6.63 13.16 -13.19
C TYR A 105 -7.96 12.78 -12.54
N GLU A 106 -8.51 11.63 -12.91
CA GLU A 106 -9.74 11.10 -12.31
C GLU A 106 -9.56 10.82 -10.82
N LEU A 107 -8.47 10.13 -10.45
CA LEU A 107 -8.16 9.79 -9.06
C LEU A 107 -7.83 11.03 -8.23
N ALA A 108 -7.08 11.99 -8.77
CA ALA A 108 -6.80 13.26 -8.09
C ALA A 108 -8.10 14.02 -7.77
N ARG A 109 -9.06 14.05 -8.69
CA ARG A 109 -10.38 14.64 -8.45
C ARG A 109 -11.16 13.92 -7.35
N VAL A 110 -11.12 12.58 -7.32
CA VAL A 110 -11.76 11.80 -6.26
C VAL A 110 -11.15 12.13 -4.90
N VAL A 111 -9.82 12.16 -4.80
CA VAL A 111 -9.11 12.50 -3.56
C VAL A 111 -9.43 13.93 -3.12
N ALA A 112 -9.37 14.91 -4.03
CA ALA A 112 -9.72 16.30 -3.72
C ALA A 112 -11.15 16.44 -3.18
N ASN A 113 -12.12 15.71 -3.76
CA ASN A 113 -13.50 15.72 -3.28
C ASN A 113 -13.67 15.09 -1.89
N LEU A 114 -12.81 14.13 -1.52
CA LEU A 114 -12.81 13.55 -0.17
C LEU A 114 -12.24 14.51 0.88
N LEU A 115 -11.31 15.38 0.48
CA LEU A 115 -10.70 16.39 1.36
C LEU A 115 -11.59 17.61 1.61
N SER A 116 -12.52 17.89 0.71
CA SER A 116 -13.45 19.03 0.80
C SER A 116 -14.72 18.74 1.62
N ARG A 117 -14.77 17.60 2.30
CA ARG A 117 -15.87 17.20 3.19
C ARG A 117 -15.49 17.48 4.64
#